data_AF-A0A3D4NPR1-F1
#
_entry.id   AF-A0A3D4NPR1-F1
#
_cell.length_a   1.000
_cell.length_b   1.000
_cell.length_c   1.000
_cell.angle_alpha   90.00
_cell.angle_beta   90.00
_cell.angle_gamma   90.00
#
_symmetry.space_group_name_H-M   'P 1'
#
loop_
_entity.id
_entity.type
_entity.pdbx_description
1 polymer ?
#
loop_
_entity_poly.entity_id
_entity_poly.type
_entity_poly.pdbx_seq_one_letter_code
_entity_poly.pdbx_strand_id
1 'polypeptide(L)' 'KTTTIGKLAKKLQLEGKKVMLAAGDTFRAAAVEQLQVWGERNKIPVIAQHTGADSASVIFDAV' A
#
# COMPACT_ATOMS: atom_id res chain seq x y z
N LYS A 1 8.32 3.27 -8.63
CA LYS A 1 8.30 2.39 -7.43
C LYS A 1 6.85 2.03 -7.07
N THR A 2 5.98 3.01 -6.79
CA THR A 2 4.53 2.84 -6.55
C THR A 2 3.76 2.20 -7.71
N THR A 3 4.07 2.53 -8.96
CA THR A 3 3.39 1.96 -10.14
C THR A 3 3.61 0.47 -10.34
N THR A 4 4.80 -0.04 -9.98
CA THR A 4 5.13 -1.47 -10.09
C THR A 4 4.40 -2.26 -9.00
N ILE A 5 4.30 -1.70 -7.80
CA ILE A 5 3.56 -2.28 -6.67
C ILE A 5 2.08 -2.47 -7.04
N GLY A 6 1.45 -1.46 -7.65
CA GLY A 6 0.07 -1.56 -8.13
C GLY A 6 -0.15 -2.63 -9.20
N LYS A 7 0.79 -2.78 -10.16
CA LYS A 7 0.74 -3.84 -11.18
C LYS A 7 0.87 -5.24 -10.58
N LEU A 8 1.81 -5.40 -9.63
CA LEU A 8 2.04 -6.69 -8.96
C LEU A 8 0.83 -7.08 -8.11
N ALA A 9 0.26 -6.11 -7.38
CA ALA A 9 -0.91 -6.31 -6.54
C ALA A 9 -2.13 -6.75 -7.37
N LYS A 10 -2.35 -6.11 -8.52
CA LYS A 10 -3.41 -6.52 -9.46
C LYS A 10 -3.17 -7.92 -10.04
N LYS A 11 -1.92 -8.27 -10.38
CA LYS A 11 -1.58 -9.61 -10.85
C LYS A 11 -1.88 -10.69 -9.79
N LEU A 12 -1.46 -10.46 -8.55
CA LEU A 12 -1.72 -11.39 -7.44
C LEU A 12 -3.21 -11.50 -7.11
N GLN A 13 -3.97 -10.41 -7.24
CA GLN A 13 -5.42 -10.43 -7.11
C GLN A 13 -6.10 -11.24 -8.23
N LEU A 14 -5.62 -11.12 -9.47
CA LEU A 14 -6.08 -11.94 -10.59
C LEU A 14 -5.74 -13.43 -10.42
N GLU A 15 -4.64 -13.73 -9.72
CA GLU A 15 -4.30 -15.10 -9.31
C GLU A 15 -5.18 -15.62 -8.14
N GLY A 16 -6.16 -14.84 -7.68
CA GLY A 16 -7.07 -15.21 -6.58
C GLY A 16 -6.43 -15.12 -5.19
N LYS A 17 -5.24 -14.52 -5.08
CA LYS A 17 -4.55 -14.35 -3.80
C LYS A 17 -5.08 -13.12 -3.07
N LYS A 18 -5.15 -13.19 -1.74
CA LYS A 18 -5.42 -12.01 -0.90
C LYS A 18 -4.18 -11.13 -0.89
N VAL A 19 -4.36 -9.87 -1.31
CA VAL A 19 -3.29 -8.88 -1.40
C VAL A 19 -3.63 -7.73 -0.47
N MET A 20 -2.62 -7.24 0.25
CA MET A 20 -2.67 -6.02 1.05
C MET A 20 -1.47 -5.15 0.68
N LEU A 21 -1.66 -3.84 0.66
CA LEU A 21 -0.60 -2.87 0.40
C LEU A 21 -0.26 -2.12 1.69
N ALA A 22 1.01 -2.04 2.03
CA ALA A 22 1.50 -1.26 3.17
C ALA A 22 2.31 -0.06 2.66
N ALA A 23 1.84 1.15 2.96
CA ALA A 23 2.51 2.39 2.60
C ALA A 23 3.54 2.76 3.68
N GLY A 24 4.69 2.10 3.65
CA GLY A 24 5.81 2.37 4.56
C GLY A 24 6.60 3.66 4.26
N ASP A 25 6.28 4.37 3.18
CA ASP A 25 6.88 5.67 2.84
C ASP A 25 6.12 6.79 3.56
N THR A 26 6.19 6.80 4.89
CA THR A 26 5.50 7.78 5.76
C THR A 26 6.16 9.16 5.72
N PHE A 27 7.31 9.33 5.06
CA PHE A 27 7.97 10.62 4.91
C PHE A 27 7.42 11.46 3.76
N ARG A 28 6.77 10.83 2.78
CA ARG A 28 6.25 11.52 1.59
C ARG A 28 4.74 11.33 1.50
N ALA A 29 3.98 12.31 1.98
CA ALA A 29 2.52 12.32 1.90
C ALA A 29 1.98 12.01 0.48
N ALA A 30 2.62 12.58 -0.56
CA ALA A 30 2.26 12.31 -1.95
C ALA A 30 2.43 10.84 -2.38
N ALA A 31 3.38 10.10 -1.78
CA ALA A 31 3.58 8.68 -2.08
C ALA A 31 2.49 7.82 -1.44
N VAL A 32 2.06 8.15 -0.22
CA VAL A 32 0.95 7.51 0.49
C VAL A 32 -0.36 7.70 -0.27
N GLU A 33 -0.67 8.94 -0.65
CA GLU A 33 -1.90 9.29 -1.38
C GLU A 33 -1.98 8.55 -2.72
N GLN A 34 -0.87 8.49 -3.46
CA GLN A 34 -0.81 7.76 -4.73
C GLN A 34 -1.03 6.23 -4.54
N LEU A 35 -0.57 5.67 -3.42
CA LEU A 35 -0.80 4.27 -3.04
C LEU A 35 -2.26 4.01 -2.64
N GLN A 36 -2.87 4.91 -1.89
CA GLN A 36 -4.28 4.83 -1.50
C GLN A 36 -5.20 4.85 -2.71
N VAL A 37 -4.98 5.77 -3.66
CA VAL A 37 -5.72 5.82 -4.94
C VAL A 37 -5.59 4.51 -5.72
N TRP A 38 -4.40 3.91 -5.73
CA TRP A 38 -4.18 2.62 -6.36
C TRP A 38 -4.91 1.47 -5.65
N GLY A 39 -4.93 1.47 -4.33
CA GLY A 39 -5.66 0.48 -3.54
C GLY A 39 -7.16 0.59 -3.74
N GLU A 40 -7.72 1.79 -3.62
CA GLU A 40 -9.15 2.04 -3.82
C GLU A 40 -9.58 1.63 -5.24
N ARG A 41 -8.80 2.00 -6.26
CA ARG A 41 -9.07 1.65 -7.65
C ARG A 41 -9.08 0.13 -7.92
N ASN A 42 -8.30 -0.64 -7.18
CA ASN A 42 -8.23 -2.09 -7.33
C ASN A 42 -8.95 -2.85 -6.21
N LYS A 43 -9.68 -2.17 -5.32
CA LYS A 43 -10.29 -2.74 -4.12
C LYS A 43 -9.30 -3.55 -3.26
N ILE A 44 -8.08 -3.03 -3.12
CA ILE A 44 -7.02 -3.63 -2.32
C ILE A 44 -6.88 -2.81 -1.03
N PRO A 45 -6.94 -3.45 0.16
CA PRO A 45 -6.74 -2.75 1.41
C PRO A 45 -5.35 -2.13 1.47
N VAL A 46 -5.28 -0.84 1.81
CA VAL A 46 -4.04 -0.08 1.96
C VAL A 46 -3.90 0.32 3.43
N ILE A 47 -2.87 -0.18 4.08
CA ILE A 47 -2.45 0.27 5.41
C ILE A 47 -1.48 1.43 5.20
N ALA A 48 -1.80 2.60 5.73
CA ALA A 48 -0.94 3.77 5.72
C ALA A 48 -1.03 4.45 7.07
N GLN A 49 0.12 4.81 7.66
CA GLN A 49 0.13 5.66 8.84
C GLN A 49 0.46 7.12 8.47
N HIS A 50 0.00 8.04 9.31
CA HIS A 50 0.27 9.47 9.30
C HIS A 50 1.76 9.82 9.08
N THR A 51 1.98 10.97 8.43
CA THR A 51 3.32 11.44 8.04
C THR A 51 4.22 11.60 9.26
N GLY A 52 5.39 10.95 9.25
CA GLY A 52 6.30 10.90 10.40
C GLY A 52 6.07 9.74 11.38
N ALA A 53 5.14 8.83 11.10
CA ALA A 53 5.01 7.59 11.86
C ALA A 53 6.14 6.61 11.54
N ASP A 54 6.55 5.86 12.56
CA ASP A 54 7.64 4.90 12.49
C ASP A 54 7.30 3.80 11.46
N SER A 55 8.13 3.67 10.43
CA SER A 55 7.93 2.72 9.33
C SER A 55 7.79 1.27 9.82
N ALA A 56 8.39 0.95 10.97
CA ALA A 56 8.29 -0.36 11.62
C ALA A 56 6.86 -0.67 12.10
N SER A 57 6.13 0.33 12.60
CA SER A 57 4.76 0.16 13.07
C SER A 57 3.77 -0.09 11.92
N VAL A 58 3.98 0.56 10.77
CA VAL A 58 3.15 0.35 9.56
C VAL A 58 3.23 -1.10 9.06
N ILE A 59 4.41 -1.71 9.14
CA ILE A 59 4.63 -3.10 8.71
C ILE A 59 4.02 -4.08 9.73
N PHE A 60 4.05 -3.74 11.03
CA PHE A 60 3.44 -4.57 12.09
C PHE A 60 1.91 -4.63 11.99
N ASP A 61 1.25 -3.52 11.66
CA ASP A 61 -0.20 -3.47 11.46
C ASP A 61 -0.67 -4.15 10.16
N ALA A 62 0.26 -4.49 9.26
CA ALA A 62 -0.03 -5.11 7.97
C ALA A 62 0.03 -6.65 7.97
N VAL A 63 0.13 -7.28 9.16
CA VAL A 63 0.19 -8.74 9.37
C VAL A 63 -1.20 -9.37 9.43
#